data_AF-A0A836TZZ8-F1
#
_entry.id   AF-A0A836TZZ8-F1
#
_cell.length_a   1.000
_cell.length_b   1.000
_cell.length_c   1.000
_cell.angle_alpha   90.00
_cell.angle_beta   90.00
_cell.angle_gamma   90.00
#
_symmetry.space_group_name_H-M   'P 1'
#
loop_
_entity.id
_entity.type
_entity.pdbx_description
1 polymer ?
#
loop_
_entity_poly.entity_id
_entity_poly.type
_entity_poly.pdbx_seq_one_letter_code
_entity_poly.pdbx_strand_id
1 'polypeptide(L)'
;IWVAVVGAAVPFAVSFSLALTFGLDYVGATFVGLTMTATAVIITLKSLKDLGLANTRVARIIIASCVIDDLLTLIFFGLVVGVLTGGTFEPVAIAITLGKVVGFLAVSLLLATFVYPRLTLPFRSEGGKGFTFVLLTALAAGFFAEAIGLHMILGAYLAGLFFEEKVAHPNLVKIVNDRAYG
;
A
#
# COMPACT_ATOMS: atom_id res chain seq x y z
N ILE A 1 -15.17 1.14 -1.26
CA ILE A 1 -15.23 0.72 0.16
C ILE A 1 -15.83 -0.67 0.28
N TRP A 2 -17.13 -0.88 -0.04
CA TRP A 2 -17.73 -2.23 0.04
C TRP A 2 -16.99 -3.32 -0.75
N VAL A 3 -16.48 -2.98 -1.94
CA VAL A 3 -15.67 -3.91 -2.75
C VAL A 3 -14.41 -4.38 -1.99
N ALA A 4 -13.73 -3.48 -1.27
CA ALA A 4 -12.56 -3.82 -0.46
C ALA A 4 -12.95 -4.65 0.77
N VAL A 5 -13.99 -4.21 1.51
CA VAL A 5 -14.42 -4.90 2.73
C VAL A 5 -14.88 -6.33 2.44
N VAL A 6 -15.71 -6.52 1.40
CA VAL A 6 -16.17 -7.86 1.00
C VAL A 6 -15.03 -8.65 0.38
N GLY A 7 -14.19 -8.00 -0.43
CA GLY A 7 -13.01 -8.60 -1.06
C GLY A 7 -11.98 -9.11 -0.06
N ALA A 8 -11.89 -8.52 1.14
CA ALA A 8 -11.05 -8.99 2.21
C ALA A 8 -11.75 -10.01 3.13
N ALA A 9 -12.98 -9.70 3.57
CA ALA A 9 -13.68 -10.50 4.56
C ALA A 9 -14.04 -11.91 4.05
N VAL A 10 -14.44 -12.04 2.78
CA VAL A 10 -14.85 -13.33 2.22
C VAL A 10 -13.68 -14.29 2.08
N PRO A 11 -12.55 -13.95 1.41
CA PRO A 11 -11.38 -14.81 1.35
C PRO A 11 -10.82 -15.15 2.72
N PHE A 12 -10.76 -14.18 3.64
CA PHE A 12 -10.33 -14.41 5.02
C PHE A 12 -11.20 -15.46 5.70
N ALA A 13 -12.53 -15.29 5.69
CA ALA A 13 -13.43 -16.20 6.39
C ALA A 13 -13.39 -17.62 5.82
N VAL A 14 -13.32 -17.73 4.48
CA VAL A 14 -13.24 -19.03 3.79
C VAL A 14 -11.93 -19.74 4.13
N SER A 15 -10.79 -19.06 3.99
CA SER A 15 -9.48 -19.68 4.22
C SER A 15 -9.21 -19.95 5.70
N PHE A 16 -9.68 -19.08 6.61
CA PHE A 16 -9.65 -19.32 8.05
C PHE A 16 -10.44 -20.57 8.43
N SER A 17 -11.69 -20.68 7.95
CA SER A 17 -12.55 -21.83 8.24
C SER A 17 -11.94 -23.11 7.68
N LEU A 18 -11.39 -23.04 6.47
CA LEU A 18 -10.71 -24.17 5.84
C LEU A 18 -9.47 -24.57 6.66
N ALA A 19 -8.63 -23.62 7.07
CA ALA A 19 -7.44 -23.89 7.87
C ALA A 19 -7.77 -24.58 9.20
N LEU A 20 -8.86 -24.21 9.86
CA LEU A 20 -9.35 -24.91 11.05
C LEU A 20 -9.74 -26.36 10.75
N THR A 21 -10.40 -26.63 9.62
CA THR A 21 -10.73 -28.02 9.21
C THR A 21 -9.50 -28.87 8.89
N PHE A 22 -8.39 -28.24 8.50
CA PHE A 22 -7.09 -28.90 8.30
C PHE A 22 -6.30 -29.08 9.61
N GLY A 23 -6.84 -28.67 10.75
CA GLY A 23 -6.24 -28.88 12.07
C GLY A 23 -5.22 -27.81 12.49
N LEU A 24 -5.20 -26.65 11.83
CA LEU A 24 -4.41 -25.51 12.32
C LEU A 24 -5.07 -24.93 13.57
N ASP A 25 -4.24 -24.41 14.47
CA ASP A 25 -4.69 -23.64 15.61
C ASP A 25 -5.24 -22.27 15.17
N TYR A 26 -5.93 -21.56 16.07
CA TYR A 26 -6.51 -20.25 15.76
C TYR A 26 -5.48 -19.25 15.24
N VAL A 27 -4.24 -19.34 15.72
CA VAL A 27 -3.12 -18.48 15.29
C VAL A 27 -2.74 -18.79 13.85
N GLY A 28 -2.46 -20.06 13.54
CA GLY A 28 -2.13 -20.50 12.19
C GLY A 28 -3.27 -20.24 11.20
N ALA A 29 -4.51 -20.50 11.59
CA ALA A 29 -5.68 -20.22 10.75
C ALA A 29 -5.84 -18.73 10.46
N THR A 30 -5.57 -17.85 11.44
CA THR A 30 -5.60 -16.39 11.23
C THR A 30 -4.52 -15.94 10.25
N PHE A 31 -3.31 -16.50 10.33
CA PHE A 31 -2.24 -16.23 9.37
C PHE A 31 -2.60 -16.68 7.95
N VAL A 32 -3.21 -17.86 7.79
CA VAL A 32 -3.71 -18.32 6.49
C VAL A 32 -4.80 -17.37 5.96
N GLY A 33 -5.71 -16.93 6.84
CA GLY A 33 -6.69 -15.88 6.57
C GLY A 33 -6.06 -14.61 5.99
N LEU A 34 -5.07 -14.07 6.70
CA LEU A 34 -4.37 -12.84 6.33
C LEU A 34 -3.63 -12.95 5.00
N THR A 35 -2.94 -14.07 4.76
CA THR A 35 -2.18 -14.26 3.52
C THR A 35 -3.08 -14.37 2.30
N MET A 36 -4.27 -14.98 2.43
CA MET A 36 -5.27 -15.06 1.35
C MET A 36 -6.01 -13.74 1.09
N THR A 37 -5.91 -12.77 1.99
CA THR A 37 -6.53 -11.44 1.84
C THR A 37 -5.69 -10.49 1.00
N ALA A 38 -4.37 -10.73 0.89
CA ALA A 38 -3.46 -9.83 0.18
C ALA A 38 -3.76 -9.74 -1.33
N THR A 39 -3.98 -8.53 -1.83
CA THR A 39 -4.34 -8.25 -3.23
C THR A 39 -3.14 -7.77 -4.06
N ALA A 40 -2.96 -8.28 -5.27
CA ALA A 40 -1.91 -7.83 -6.20
C ALA A 40 -2.42 -6.77 -7.20
N VAL A 41 -2.36 -5.49 -6.80
CA VAL A 41 -2.91 -4.36 -7.57
C VAL A 41 -2.25 -4.18 -8.95
N ILE A 42 -0.92 -4.31 -9.00
CA ILE A 42 -0.13 -4.06 -10.22
C ILE A 42 -0.50 -5.06 -11.33
N ILE A 43 -0.68 -6.34 -10.97
CA ILE A 43 -1.06 -7.39 -11.91
C ILE A 43 -2.46 -7.09 -12.48
N THR A 44 -3.40 -6.75 -11.60
CA THR A 44 -4.78 -6.41 -12.00
C THR A 44 -4.82 -5.20 -12.93
N LEU A 45 -4.05 -4.15 -12.61
CA LEU A 45 -3.93 -2.97 -13.47
C LEU A 45 -3.34 -3.31 -14.83
N LYS A 46 -2.30 -4.14 -14.88
CA LYS A 46 -1.68 -4.59 -16.13
C LYS A 46 -2.68 -5.39 -16.97
N SER A 47 -3.37 -6.35 -16.38
CA SER A 47 -4.41 -7.11 -17.09
C SER A 47 -5.54 -6.22 -17.62
N LEU A 48 -5.98 -5.21 -16.87
CA LEU A 48 -6.98 -4.24 -17.35
C LEU A 48 -6.44 -3.36 -18.49
N LYS A 49 -5.14 -3.03 -18.50
CA LYS A 49 -4.49 -2.33 -19.62
C LYS A 49 -4.41 -3.23 -20.85
N ASP A 50 -4.01 -4.48 -20.69
CA ASP A 50 -3.88 -5.46 -21.78
C ASP A 50 -5.25 -5.73 -22.45
N LEU A 51 -6.34 -5.67 -21.68
CA LEU A 51 -7.72 -5.79 -22.18
C LEU A 51 -8.30 -4.48 -22.74
N GLY A 52 -7.55 -3.37 -22.72
CA GLY A 52 -8.05 -2.06 -23.16
C GLY A 52 -9.08 -1.41 -22.22
N LEU A 53 -9.25 -1.94 -21.01
CA LEU A 53 -10.26 -1.53 -20.03
C LEU A 53 -9.75 -0.51 -18.99
N ALA A 54 -8.47 -0.18 -18.99
CA ALA A 54 -7.83 0.62 -17.94
C ALA A 54 -8.46 2.00 -17.70
N ASN A 55 -9.07 2.63 -18.71
CA ASN A 55 -9.68 3.95 -18.59
C ASN A 55 -11.17 3.93 -18.20
N THR A 56 -11.75 2.74 -18.05
CA THR A 56 -13.17 2.57 -17.72
C THR A 56 -13.49 3.00 -16.29
N ARG A 57 -14.78 3.26 -16.02
CA ARG A 57 -15.27 3.50 -14.66
C ARG A 57 -15.00 2.30 -13.75
N VAL A 58 -15.15 1.09 -14.29
CA VAL A 58 -14.92 -0.17 -13.59
C VAL A 58 -13.46 -0.30 -13.15
N ALA A 59 -12.51 -0.07 -14.05
CA ALA A 59 -11.08 -0.09 -13.71
C ALA A 59 -10.73 0.91 -12.61
N ARG A 60 -11.29 2.12 -12.67
CA ARG A 60 -11.08 3.15 -11.63
C ARG A 60 -11.60 2.72 -10.26
N ILE A 61 -12.77 2.06 -10.22
CA ILE A 61 -13.35 1.54 -8.98
C ILE A 61 -12.50 0.40 -8.42
N ILE A 62 -12.02 -0.52 -9.27
CA ILE A 62 -11.15 -1.63 -8.87
C ILE A 62 -9.87 -1.08 -8.23
N ILE A 63 -9.15 -0.20 -8.94
CA ILE A 63 -7.88 0.35 -8.45
C ILE A 63 -8.08 1.15 -7.16
N ALA A 64 -9.11 2.00 -7.08
CA ALA A 64 -9.41 2.74 -5.86
C ALA A 64 -9.77 1.81 -4.69
N SER A 65 -10.44 0.69 -4.97
CA SER A 65 -10.75 -0.32 -3.96
C SER A 65 -9.50 -1.03 -3.46
N CYS A 66 -8.58 -1.39 -4.36
CA CYS A 66 -7.33 -2.04 -4.02
C CYS A 66 -6.45 -1.20 -3.08
N VAL A 67 -6.36 0.11 -3.29
CA VAL A 67 -5.59 0.99 -2.38
C VAL A 67 -6.19 1.00 -0.97
N ILE A 68 -7.52 1.02 -0.86
CA ILE A 68 -8.21 0.97 0.44
C ILE A 68 -8.01 -0.40 1.09
N ASP A 69 -8.07 -1.48 0.30
CA ASP A 69 -7.85 -2.85 0.73
C ASP A 69 -6.46 -3.06 1.35
N ASP A 70 -5.41 -2.55 0.71
CA ASP A 70 -4.03 -2.62 1.21
C ASP A 70 -3.88 -1.92 2.58
N LEU A 71 -4.51 -0.76 2.75
CA LEU A 71 -4.50 -0.02 4.01
C LEU A 71 -5.25 -0.75 5.12
N LEU A 72 -6.45 -1.28 4.82
CA LEU A 72 -7.26 -2.01 5.80
C LEU A 72 -6.59 -3.32 6.21
N THR A 73 -6.00 -4.04 5.26
CA THR A 73 -5.30 -5.30 5.52
C THR A 73 -4.06 -5.07 6.37
N LEU A 74 -3.32 -3.96 6.16
CA LEU A 74 -2.17 -3.62 7.01
C LEU A 74 -2.60 -3.32 8.46
N ILE A 75 -3.68 -2.57 8.65
CA ILE A 75 -4.23 -2.29 9.99
C ILE A 75 -4.64 -3.61 10.65
N PHE A 76 -5.37 -4.45 9.93
CA PHE A 76 -5.84 -5.73 10.43
C PHE A 76 -4.68 -6.67 10.78
N PHE A 77 -3.61 -6.71 9.96
CA PHE A 77 -2.39 -7.44 10.25
C PHE A 77 -1.74 -6.98 11.56
N GLY A 78 -1.59 -5.66 11.76
CA GLY A 78 -1.07 -5.10 13.00
C GLY A 78 -1.89 -5.47 14.23
N LEU A 79 -3.24 -5.49 14.11
CA LEU A 79 -4.13 -5.92 15.18
C LEU A 79 -3.93 -7.39 15.55
N VAL A 80 -3.86 -8.27 14.55
CA VAL A 80 -3.63 -9.70 14.76
C VAL A 80 -2.30 -9.92 15.46
N VAL A 81 -1.22 -9.31 14.97
CA VAL A 81 0.12 -9.43 15.60
C VAL A 81 0.10 -8.90 17.05
N GLY A 82 -0.59 -7.79 17.31
CA GLY A 82 -0.74 -7.23 18.66
C GLY A 82 -1.46 -8.17 19.64
N VAL A 83 -2.54 -8.81 19.21
CA VAL A 83 -3.26 -9.80 20.04
C VAL A 83 -2.41 -11.05 20.27
N LEU A 84 -1.69 -11.52 19.25
CA LEU A 84 -0.84 -12.71 19.33
C LEU A 84 0.38 -12.54 20.24
N THR A 85 0.88 -11.31 20.37
CA THR A 85 2.02 -10.99 21.26
C THR A 85 1.60 -10.79 22.72
N GLY A 86 0.35 -11.09 23.07
CA GLY A 86 -0.17 -11.02 24.44
C GLY A 86 -0.78 -9.66 24.80
N GLY A 87 -0.98 -8.78 23.83
CA GLY A 87 -1.70 -7.53 24.02
C GLY A 87 -3.19 -7.77 24.26
N THR A 88 -3.77 -7.07 25.22
CA THR A 88 -5.22 -6.97 25.36
C THR A 88 -5.80 -6.17 24.20
N PHE A 89 -7.02 -6.51 23.78
CA PHE A 89 -7.73 -5.76 22.75
C PHE A 89 -8.07 -4.37 23.31
N GLU A 90 -7.24 -3.37 23.02
CA GLU A 90 -7.46 -1.98 23.45
C GLU A 90 -8.02 -1.14 22.29
N PRO A 91 -9.35 -0.86 22.25
CA PRO A 91 -9.96 -0.09 21.17
C PRO A 91 -9.34 1.30 21.00
N VAL A 92 -8.79 1.86 22.08
CA VAL A 92 -8.08 3.14 22.08
C VAL A 92 -6.78 3.05 21.27
N ALA A 93 -6.00 1.98 21.44
CA ALA A 93 -4.78 1.76 20.66
C ALA A 93 -5.09 1.58 19.16
N ILE A 94 -6.20 0.92 18.84
CA ILE A 94 -6.69 0.75 17.46
C ILE A 94 -7.05 2.12 16.86
N ALA A 95 -7.84 2.93 17.59
CA ALA A 95 -8.24 4.25 17.15
C ALA A 95 -7.04 5.19 16.95
N ILE A 96 -6.05 5.14 17.84
CA ILE A 96 -4.80 5.90 17.71
C ILE A 96 -4.03 5.45 16.46
N THR A 97 -3.91 4.14 16.23
CA THR A 97 -3.23 3.59 15.05
C THR A 97 -3.93 4.01 13.76
N LEU A 98 -5.27 3.94 13.72
CA LEU A 98 -6.08 4.41 12.60
C LEU A 98 -5.84 5.91 12.34
N GLY A 99 -5.83 6.71 13.42
CA GLY A 99 -5.54 8.14 13.35
C GLY A 99 -4.14 8.44 12.81
N LYS A 100 -3.12 7.67 13.21
CA LYS A 100 -1.76 7.75 12.67
C LYS A 100 -1.73 7.44 11.18
N VAL A 101 -2.41 6.39 10.72
CA VAL A 101 -2.48 6.03 9.28
C VAL A 101 -3.14 7.15 8.47
N VAL A 102 -4.30 7.64 8.91
CA VAL A 102 -5.02 8.73 8.22
C VAL A 102 -4.21 10.02 8.22
N GLY A 103 -3.59 10.36 9.36
CA GLY A 103 -2.72 11.53 9.48
C GLY A 103 -1.49 11.43 8.58
N PHE A 104 -0.84 10.26 8.54
CA PHE A 104 0.30 10.00 7.66
C PHE A 104 -0.10 10.15 6.19
N LEU A 105 -1.21 9.55 5.76
CA LEU A 105 -1.75 9.72 4.41
C LEU A 105 -1.99 11.18 4.06
N ALA A 106 -2.64 11.94 4.96
CA ALA A 106 -2.93 13.35 4.74
C ALA A 106 -1.65 14.19 4.62
N VAL A 107 -0.67 13.98 5.51
CA VAL A 107 0.62 14.67 5.46
C VAL A 107 1.40 14.30 4.20
N SER A 108 1.46 13.01 3.84
CA SER A 108 2.14 12.58 2.62
C SER A 108 1.49 13.14 1.36
N LEU A 109 0.16 13.21 1.30
CA LEU A 109 -0.58 13.87 0.20
C LEU A 109 -0.27 15.36 0.11
N LEU A 110 -0.24 16.05 1.25
CA LEU A 110 0.11 17.48 1.30
C LEU A 110 1.55 17.71 0.85
N LEU A 111 2.50 16.92 1.34
CA LEU A 111 3.90 17.00 0.93
C LEU A 111 4.06 16.73 -0.57
N ALA A 112 3.38 15.70 -1.10
CA ALA A 112 3.38 15.42 -2.53
C ALA A 112 2.81 16.59 -3.35
N THR A 113 1.79 17.28 -2.86
CA THR A 113 1.15 18.38 -3.59
C THR A 113 1.90 19.71 -3.46
N PHE A 114 2.55 19.98 -2.32
CA PHE A 114 3.17 21.28 -2.03
C PHE A 114 4.69 21.29 -2.23
N VAL A 115 5.37 20.22 -1.85
CA VAL A 115 6.84 20.13 -1.86
C VAL A 115 7.32 19.62 -3.21
N TYR A 116 6.68 18.59 -3.75
CA TYR A 116 7.10 17.96 -5.00
C TYR A 116 7.13 18.93 -6.21
N PRO A 117 6.10 19.77 -6.48
CA PRO A 117 6.17 20.73 -7.60
C PRO A 117 7.13 21.91 -7.35
N ARG A 118 7.46 22.21 -6.09
CA ARG A 118 8.45 23.25 -5.74
C ARG A 118 9.88 22.73 -5.74
N LEU A 119 10.06 21.42 -5.66
CA LEU A 119 11.35 20.77 -5.80
C LEU A 119 11.77 20.83 -7.28
N THR A 120 12.34 21.96 -7.71
CA THR A 120 13.09 22.04 -8.96
C THR A 120 14.36 21.22 -8.79
N LEU A 121 14.23 19.89 -8.86
CA LEU A 121 15.33 18.97 -8.66
C LEU A 121 16.33 19.11 -9.82
N PRO A 122 17.60 19.43 -9.55
CA PRO A 122 18.66 19.51 -10.57
C PRO A 122 19.05 18.12 -11.15
N PHE A 123 18.43 17.03 -10.66
CA PHE A 123 18.66 15.65 -11.10
C PHE A 123 17.81 15.22 -12.30
N ARG A 124 17.19 16.18 -13.00
CA ARG A 124 16.47 15.99 -14.28
C ARG A 124 17.40 15.70 -15.47
N SER A 125 18.71 15.68 -15.26
CA SER A 125 19.72 15.47 -16.28
C SER A 125 20.30 14.06 -16.19
N GLU A 126 20.12 13.30 -17.27
CA GLU A 126 20.93 12.19 -17.79
C GLU A 126 21.87 11.47 -16.79
N GLY A 127 21.63 10.17 -16.56
CA GLY A 127 22.62 9.28 -15.90
C GLY A 127 22.14 8.45 -14.70
N GLY A 128 20.87 8.00 -14.64
CA GLY A 128 20.44 7.01 -13.63
C GLY A 128 20.21 7.54 -12.20
N LYS A 129 20.49 8.82 -11.92
CA LYS A 129 20.31 9.45 -10.60
C LYS A 129 18.84 9.56 -10.15
N GLY A 130 17.90 9.57 -11.10
CA GLY A 130 16.46 9.62 -10.81
C GLY A 130 15.95 8.40 -10.05
N PHE A 131 16.40 7.20 -10.40
CA PHE A 131 16.02 5.96 -9.72
C PHE A 131 16.54 5.92 -8.28
N THR A 132 17.80 6.31 -8.07
CA THR A 132 18.40 6.40 -6.74
C THR A 132 17.64 7.40 -5.86
N PHE A 133 17.19 8.52 -6.42
CA PHE A 133 16.37 9.49 -5.71
C PHE A 133 15.00 8.92 -5.30
N VAL A 134 14.31 8.21 -6.19
CA VAL A 134 13.04 7.52 -5.86
C VAL A 134 13.25 6.52 -4.73
N LEU A 135 14.31 5.73 -4.82
CA LEU A 135 14.63 4.71 -3.81
C LEU A 135 14.94 5.35 -2.45
N LEU A 136 15.75 6.41 -2.42
CA LEU A 136 16.07 7.13 -1.20
C LEU A 136 14.84 7.78 -0.58
N THR A 137 13.97 8.38 -1.39
CA THR A 137 12.72 8.98 -0.90
C THR A 137 11.74 7.93 -0.39
N ALA A 138 11.65 6.76 -1.04
CA ALA A 138 10.85 5.64 -0.56
C ALA A 138 11.36 5.07 0.77
N LEU A 139 12.67 4.86 0.90
CA LEU A 139 13.29 4.40 2.14
C LEU A 139 13.12 5.44 3.26
N ALA A 140 13.36 6.72 2.98
CA ALA A 140 13.19 7.79 3.97
C ALA A 140 11.74 7.90 4.45
N ALA A 141 10.76 7.81 3.54
CA ALA A 141 9.34 7.79 3.91
C ALA A 141 8.97 6.53 4.71
N GLY A 142 9.57 5.38 4.38
CA GLY A 142 9.43 4.14 5.14
C GLY A 142 9.94 4.27 6.57
N PHE A 143 11.17 4.75 6.76
CA PHE A 143 11.74 4.99 8.10
C PHE A 143 10.92 6.02 8.89
N PHE A 144 10.41 7.05 8.23
CA PHE A 144 9.54 8.03 8.88
C PHE A 144 8.20 7.41 9.33
N ALA A 145 7.62 6.51 8.53
CA ALA A 145 6.43 5.76 8.93
C ALA A 145 6.71 4.89 10.17
N GLU A 146 7.85 4.18 10.17
CA GLU A 146 8.28 3.34 11.30
C GLU A 146 8.50 4.14 12.58
N ALA A 147 9.11 5.33 12.48
CA ALA A 147 9.30 6.23 13.62
C ALA A 147 7.99 6.69 14.28
N ILE A 148 6.89 6.76 13.53
CA ILE A 148 5.56 7.14 14.04
C ILE A 148 4.80 5.91 14.59
N GLY A 149 5.36 4.72 14.46
CA GLY A 149 4.75 3.45 14.85
C GLY A 149 3.79 2.90 13.80
N LEU A 150 4.03 3.21 12.53
CA LEU A 150 3.38 2.59 11.37
C LEU A 150 4.33 1.61 10.70
N HIS A 151 3.83 0.71 9.86
CA HIS A 151 4.68 -0.23 9.15
C HIS A 151 5.49 0.48 8.05
N MET A 152 6.80 0.21 7.95
CA MET A 152 7.70 0.81 6.95
C MET A 152 7.17 0.70 5.50
N ILE A 153 6.51 -0.42 5.19
CA ILE A 153 5.91 -0.71 3.87
C ILE A 153 4.94 0.40 3.44
N LEU A 154 4.14 0.94 4.37
CA LEU A 154 3.15 1.98 4.08
C LEU A 154 3.82 3.28 3.65
N GLY A 155 4.92 3.67 4.31
CA GLY A 155 5.69 4.85 3.95
C GLY A 155 6.36 4.73 2.58
N ALA A 156 6.97 3.59 2.31
CA ALA A 156 7.62 3.31 1.02
C ALA A 156 6.61 3.25 -0.14
N TYR A 157 5.45 2.62 0.07
CA TYR A 157 4.36 2.55 -0.91
C TYR A 157 3.86 3.94 -1.31
N LEU A 158 3.58 4.80 -0.33
CA LEU A 158 3.07 6.14 -0.59
C LEU A 158 4.08 7.02 -1.33
N ALA A 159 5.36 6.93 -0.97
CA ALA A 159 6.42 7.62 -1.71
C ALA A 159 6.47 7.20 -3.19
N GLY A 160 6.30 5.91 -3.48
CA GLY A 160 6.20 5.39 -4.84
C GLY A 160 4.96 5.88 -5.59
N LEU A 161 3.80 5.88 -4.93
CA LEU A 161 2.53 6.35 -5.51
C LEU A 161 2.60 7.82 -5.93
N PHE A 162 3.26 8.67 -5.14
CA PHE A 162 3.41 10.09 -5.47
C PHE A 162 4.45 10.37 -6.56
N PHE A 163 5.23 9.35 -6.94
CA PHE A 163 6.19 9.45 -8.03
C PHE A 163 5.54 9.24 -9.42
N GLU A 164 4.24 8.93 -9.50
CA GLU A 164 3.55 8.70 -10.78
C GLU A 164 3.27 10.00 -11.57
N GLU A 165 3.22 9.84 -12.90
CA GLU A 165 3.38 10.78 -14.03
C GLU A 165 2.57 12.09 -14.04
N LYS A 166 1.67 12.31 -13.07
CA LYS A 166 0.94 13.57 -12.91
C LYS A 166 1.64 14.58 -12.00
N VAL A 167 2.61 14.13 -11.20
CA VAL A 167 3.37 14.97 -10.26
C VAL A 167 4.88 14.95 -10.58
N ALA A 168 5.37 13.85 -11.15
CA ALA A 168 6.75 13.72 -11.63
C ALA A 168 6.91 14.16 -13.10
N HIS A 169 8.05 14.81 -13.40
CA HIS A 169 8.33 15.26 -14.77
C HIS A 169 8.36 14.07 -15.75
N PRO A 170 7.81 14.21 -16.98
CA PRO A 170 7.63 13.09 -17.93
C PRO A 170 8.90 12.29 -18.23
N ASN A 171 10.08 12.94 -18.15
CA ASN A 171 11.37 12.29 -18.40
C ASN A 171 11.77 11.29 -17.30
N LEU A 172 11.36 11.51 -16.04
CA LEU A 172 11.69 10.60 -14.94
C LEU A 172 10.85 9.32 -14.99
N VAL A 173 9.58 9.45 -15.38
CA VAL A 173 8.65 8.32 -15.50
C VAL A 173 9.10 7.38 -16.62
N LYS A 174 9.56 7.94 -17.75
CA LYS A 174 10.17 7.15 -18.83
C LYS A 174 11.36 6.33 -18.37
N ILE A 175 12.29 6.93 -17.61
CA ILE A 175 13.52 6.26 -17.15
C ILE A 175 13.22 5.12 -16.17
N VAL A 176 12.21 5.28 -15.30
CA VAL A 176 11.82 4.23 -14.35
C VAL A 176 11.10 3.09 -15.07
N ASN A 177 10.19 3.38 -16.01
CA ASN A 177 9.49 2.35 -16.78
C ASN A 177 10.44 1.51 -17.65
N ASP A 178 11.43 2.13 -18.29
CA ASP A 178 12.43 1.44 -19.11
C ASP A 178 13.28 0.43 -18.31
N ARG A 179 13.41 0.63 -16.99
CA ARG A 179 14.19 -0.25 -16.11
C ARG A 179 13.36 -1.23 -15.30
N ALA A 180 12.10 -0.89 -15.02
CA ALA A 180 11.18 -1.75 -14.30
C ALA A 180 10.54 -2.82 -15.22
N TYR A 181 10.41 -2.52 -16.51
CA TYR A 181 9.79 -3.38 -17.51
C TYR A 181 10.67 -3.69 -18.73
N GLY A 182 11.91 -3.18 -18.74
CA GLY A 182 12.93 -3.55 -19.73
C GLY A 182 13.52 -4.92 -19.48
#